data_AF-A0A9X5GSR6-F1
#
_entry.id   AF-A0A9X5GSR6-F1
#
_cell.length_a   1.000
_cell.length_b   1.000
_cell.length_c   1.000
_cell.angle_alpha   90.00
_cell.angle_beta   90.00
_cell.angle_gamma   90.00
#
_symmetry.space_group_name_H-M   'P 1'
#
loop_
_entity.id
_entity.type
_entity.pdbx_description
1 polymer ?
#
loop_
_entity_poly.entity_id
_entity_poly.type
_entity_poly.pdbx_seq_one_letter_code
_entity_poly.pdbx_strand_id
1 'polypeptide(L)'
;MEKGNGGIADMGNMEHTPVVKEVTKYHMGKVHGNAKRNEEMVMNYLKLLANGIVKKRLSPHEAHIIRERKKRLENCNRFWSMETYEASHVRVLLRTFLCKDKFCSNCNQVKKMLLQNRFLPYMEQYKDSLYHMVLTVPDCNGEELRGTIQHMAYCFKTLVTYLNGNKKVKGVDLSQYGFQGCIRSLEVTYREDVYHPHFHVAVVFGNNGIGEKHIANQFSGIESRLFSDFETIIQRIWWLLVNQKRLTSDNILGEDNSFQRYSCIVDKFQPEDYKKLFGYMTKMYSEDNSRMRYDNFKTLYSALSHIRQIQSYGVFYNVKELNTEAYTEQEYQTLESYLVCKEKPVCSYEPLSRLSGDERYIVLKTKHRK
;
A
#
# COMPACT_ATOMS: atom_id res chain seq x y z
N MET A 1 -25.11 -49.29 -5.94
CA MET A 1 -24.03 -48.92 -6.88
C MET A 1 -24.62 -47.93 -7.86
N GLU A 2 -24.36 -46.63 -7.67
CA GLU A 2 -24.28 -45.66 -8.77
C GLU A 2 -23.65 -44.38 -8.19
N LYS A 3 -22.47 -44.07 -8.72
CA LYS A 3 -21.70 -42.86 -8.47
C LYS A 3 -22.46 -41.72 -9.19
N GLY A 4 -22.70 -40.57 -8.59
CA GLY A 4 -21.67 -39.57 -8.33
C GLY A 4 -21.39 -38.78 -9.61
N ASN A 5 -22.13 -37.68 -9.83
CA ASN A 5 -21.73 -36.63 -10.76
C ASN A 5 -22.01 -35.27 -10.12
N GLY A 6 -21.05 -34.82 -9.32
CA GLY A 6 -20.95 -33.44 -8.87
C GLY A 6 -20.56 -32.57 -10.06
N GLY A 7 -21.40 -31.59 -10.37
CA GLY A 7 -21.07 -30.52 -11.31
C GLY A 7 -19.87 -29.75 -10.78
N ILE A 8 -18.74 -29.90 -11.46
CA ILE A 8 -17.58 -29.03 -11.34
C ILE A 8 -18.02 -27.68 -11.90
N ALA A 9 -18.28 -26.74 -11.01
CA ALA A 9 -18.51 -25.36 -11.37
C ALA A 9 -17.21 -24.80 -11.97
N ASP A 10 -17.40 -24.23 -13.15
CA ASP A 10 -16.45 -23.60 -14.06
C ASP A 10 -15.30 -22.87 -13.34
N MET A 11 -14.07 -23.33 -13.62
CA MET A 11 -12.85 -22.68 -13.19
C MET A 11 -12.75 -21.34 -13.94
N GLY A 12 -13.21 -20.26 -13.30
CA GLY A 12 -12.93 -18.91 -13.76
C GLY A 12 -11.43 -18.73 -13.97
N ASN A 13 -11.03 -18.72 -15.25
CA ASN A 13 -9.70 -18.44 -15.71
C ASN A 13 -9.10 -17.30 -14.90
N MET A 14 -8.03 -17.58 -14.13
CA MET A 14 -7.05 -16.56 -13.81
C MET A 14 -6.53 -16.06 -15.17
N GLU A 15 -7.09 -14.96 -15.67
CA GLU A 15 -6.59 -14.32 -16.88
C GLU A 15 -5.08 -14.10 -16.71
N HIS A 16 -4.32 -14.88 -17.45
CA HIS A 16 -2.89 -14.73 -17.57
C HIS A 16 -2.67 -13.28 -18.00
N THR A 17 -2.13 -12.45 -17.11
CA THR A 17 -1.93 -11.03 -17.39
C THR A 17 -0.99 -10.94 -18.58
N PRO A 18 -1.42 -10.44 -19.76
CA PRO A 18 -0.59 -10.56 -20.96
C PRO A 18 0.75 -9.89 -20.73
N VAL A 19 1.83 -10.61 -21.06
CA VAL A 19 3.22 -10.19 -20.88
C VAL A 19 3.56 -8.99 -21.76
N VAL A 20 2.80 -8.78 -22.85
CA VAL A 20 2.92 -7.66 -23.78
C VAL A 20 1.68 -6.81 -23.68
N LYS A 21 1.82 -5.55 -23.24
CA LYS A 21 0.70 -4.61 -23.11
C LYS A 21 1.03 -3.28 -23.73
N GLU A 22 0.07 -2.69 -24.42
CA GLU A 22 0.18 -1.31 -24.83
C GLU A 22 0.27 -0.38 -23.60
N VAL A 23 1.23 0.52 -23.61
CA VAL A 23 1.32 1.63 -22.66
C VAL A 23 0.51 2.78 -23.21
N THR A 24 -0.73 2.87 -22.77
CA THR A 24 -1.67 3.87 -23.30
C THR A 24 -1.17 5.31 -23.10
N LYS A 25 -1.57 6.21 -24.01
CA LYS A 25 -1.32 7.65 -23.88
C LYS A 25 -1.81 8.20 -22.54
N TYR A 26 -2.96 7.72 -22.06
CA TYR A 26 -3.49 8.07 -20.74
C TYR A 26 -2.54 7.69 -19.60
N HIS A 27 -1.95 6.49 -19.65
CA HIS A 27 -0.96 6.07 -18.66
C HIS A 27 0.29 6.95 -18.70
N MET A 28 0.86 7.20 -19.89
CA MET A 28 2.03 8.07 -20.05
C MET A 28 1.75 9.49 -19.55
N GLY A 29 0.58 10.05 -19.89
CA GLY A 29 0.11 11.34 -19.41
C GLY A 29 -0.02 11.41 -17.89
N LYS A 30 -0.51 10.34 -17.23
CA LYS A 30 -0.52 10.25 -15.76
C LYS A 30 0.88 10.25 -15.16
N VAL A 31 1.82 9.49 -15.72
CA VAL A 31 3.21 9.45 -15.22
C VAL A 31 3.88 10.81 -15.37
N HIS A 32 3.62 11.52 -16.48
CA HIS A 32 4.09 12.88 -16.71
C HIS A 32 3.44 13.89 -15.74
N GLY A 33 2.13 13.83 -15.54
CA GLY A 33 1.42 14.68 -14.59
C GLY A 33 1.88 14.48 -13.14
N ASN A 34 2.22 13.24 -12.76
CA ASN A 34 2.84 12.96 -11.47
C ASN A 34 4.24 13.55 -11.34
N ALA A 35 5.00 13.71 -12.44
CA ALA A 35 6.31 14.35 -12.40
C ALA A 35 6.18 15.84 -12.03
N LYS A 36 5.15 16.53 -12.52
CA LYS A 36 4.84 17.91 -12.11
C LYS A 36 4.57 18.01 -10.60
N ARG A 37 3.79 17.08 -10.05
CA ARG A 37 3.57 17.00 -8.59
C ARG A 37 4.87 16.77 -7.81
N ASN A 38 5.82 16.06 -8.38
CA ASN A 38 7.12 15.83 -7.75
C ASN A 38 7.99 17.09 -7.69
N GLU A 39 7.82 18.07 -8.59
CA GLU A 39 8.55 19.35 -8.57
C GLU A 39 8.33 20.09 -7.24
N GLU A 40 7.12 20.00 -6.69
CA GLU A 40 6.78 20.59 -5.41
C GLU A 40 7.50 19.91 -4.25
N MET A 41 7.57 18.58 -4.30
CA MET A 41 8.32 17.80 -3.32
C MET A 41 9.81 18.14 -3.41
N VAL A 42 10.35 18.34 -4.61
CA VAL A 42 11.71 18.85 -4.82
C VAL A 42 11.91 20.21 -4.13
N MET A 43 10.95 21.13 -4.25
CA MET A 43 11.00 22.41 -3.54
C MET A 43 10.97 22.24 -2.03
N ASN A 44 10.16 21.31 -1.50
CA ASN A 44 10.14 20.99 -0.08
C ASN A 44 11.49 20.40 0.40
N TYR A 45 12.13 19.55 -0.40
CA TYR A 45 13.49 19.07 -0.14
C TYR A 45 14.53 20.19 -0.13
N LEU A 46 14.44 21.15 -1.05
CA LEU A 46 15.32 22.33 -1.07
C LEU A 46 15.11 23.20 0.18
N LYS A 47 13.86 23.44 0.59
CA LYS A 47 13.55 24.16 1.83
C LYS A 47 14.10 23.41 3.05
N LEU A 48 13.99 22.09 3.08
CA LEU A 48 14.54 21.26 4.16
C LEU A 48 16.07 21.39 4.25
N LEU A 49 16.77 21.32 3.11
CA LEU A 49 18.21 21.53 3.02
C LEU A 49 18.61 22.93 3.49
N ALA A 50 18.00 23.97 2.93
CA ALA A 50 18.33 25.36 3.24
C ALA A 50 18.12 25.65 4.73
N ASN A 51 16.96 25.30 5.28
CA ASN A 51 16.69 25.47 6.71
C ASN A 51 17.66 24.67 7.58
N GLY A 52 17.96 23.42 7.20
CA GLY A 52 18.85 22.56 7.96
C GLY A 52 20.30 23.06 7.98
N ILE A 53 20.80 23.58 6.86
CA ILE A 53 22.15 24.14 6.75
C ILE A 53 22.25 25.49 7.47
N VAL A 54 21.34 26.43 7.18
CA VAL A 54 21.36 27.78 7.77
C VAL A 54 21.22 27.71 9.29
N LYS A 55 20.35 26.85 9.80
CA LYS A 55 20.14 26.67 11.25
C LYS A 55 21.13 25.70 11.90
N LYS A 56 22.14 25.21 11.15
CA LYS A 56 23.13 24.20 11.61
C LYS A 56 22.52 22.96 12.26
N ARG A 57 21.39 22.49 11.72
CA ARG A 57 20.63 21.31 12.18
C ARG A 57 20.93 20.04 11.40
N LEU A 58 21.68 20.13 10.30
CA LEU A 58 22.07 18.99 9.48
C LEU A 58 23.60 18.87 9.44
N SER A 59 24.09 17.66 9.65
CA SER A 59 25.47 17.32 9.34
C SER A 59 25.74 17.36 7.82
N PRO A 60 27.00 17.49 7.37
CA PRO A 60 27.34 17.40 5.95
C PRO A 60 26.86 16.10 5.29
N HIS A 61 26.90 14.99 6.03
CA HIS A 61 26.46 13.68 5.55
C HIS A 61 24.94 13.63 5.34
N GLU A 62 24.14 14.10 6.31
CA GLU A 62 22.68 14.16 6.17
C GLU A 62 22.26 15.09 5.02
N ALA A 63 22.91 16.25 4.90
CA ALA A 63 22.69 17.16 3.79
C ALA A 63 23.00 16.50 2.44
N HIS A 64 24.07 15.71 2.35
CA HIS A 64 24.39 14.94 1.14
C HIS A 64 23.30 13.90 0.81
N ILE A 65 22.84 13.11 1.79
CA ILE A 65 21.75 12.14 1.59
C ILE A 65 20.48 12.83 1.05
N ILE A 66 20.12 13.98 1.62
CA ILE A 66 18.92 14.73 1.21
C ILE A 66 19.11 15.29 -0.21
N ARG A 67 20.30 15.80 -0.57
CA ARG A 67 20.61 16.23 -1.95
C ARG A 67 20.46 15.10 -2.95
N GLU A 68 20.97 13.91 -2.64
CA GLU A 68 20.87 12.75 -3.53
C GLU A 68 19.41 12.27 -3.67
N ARG A 69 18.63 12.29 -2.59
CA ARG A 69 17.18 12.01 -2.66
C ARG A 69 16.46 13.00 -3.57
N LYS A 70 16.72 14.30 -3.39
CA LYS A 70 16.17 15.37 -4.24
C LYS A 70 16.53 15.13 -5.72
N LYS A 71 17.81 14.90 -6.02
CA LYS A 71 18.31 14.67 -7.39
C LYS A 71 17.65 13.45 -8.04
N ARG A 72 17.46 12.35 -7.29
CA ARG A 72 16.71 11.19 -7.80
C ARG A 72 15.25 11.51 -8.06
N LEU A 73 14.60 12.28 -7.17
CA LEU A 73 13.21 12.69 -7.31
C LEU A 73 13.00 13.56 -8.56
N GLU A 74 13.88 14.54 -8.81
CA GLU A 74 13.89 15.39 -10.01
C GLU A 74 13.96 14.58 -11.31
N ASN A 75 14.61 13.43 -11.28
CA ASN A 75 14.82 12.57 -12.45
C ASN A 75 13.88 11.35 -12.49
N CYS A 76 12.91 11.25 -11.57
CA CYS A 76 12.01 10.10 -11.49
C CYS A 76 11.10 10.02 -12.72
N ASN A 77 11.19 8.91 -13.46
CA ASN A 77 10.47 8.67 -14.72
C ASN A 77 10.64 9.78 -15.78
N ARG A 78 11.73 10.54 -15.71
CA ARG A 78 12.02 11.58 -16.70
C ARG A 78 12.32 10.99 -18.08
N PHE A 79 13.01 9.86 -18.10
CA PHE A 79 13.37 9.12 -19.30
C PHE A 79 12.95 7.67 -19.16
N TRP A 80 12.58 7.04 -20.27
CA TRP A 80 12.38 5.59 -20.39
C TRP A 80 13.41 5.02 -21.38
N SER A 81 13.94 3.84 -21.05
CA SER A 81 14.79 3.09 -21.98
C SER A 81 13.89 2.26 -22.88
N MET A 82 14.07 2.43 -24.20
CA MET A 82 13.18 1.88 -25.22
C MET A 82 14.01 1.26 -26.34
N GLU A 83 13.46 0.24 -26.99
CA GLU A 83 13.84 -0.20 -28.33
C GLU A 83 12.82 0.35 -29.33
N THR A 84 13.28 1.07 -30.35
CA THR A 84 12.42 1.56 -31.43
C THR A 84 12.60 0.66 -32.65
N TYR A 85 11.48 0.12 -33.13
CA TYR A 85 11.32 -0.60 -34.38
C TYR A 85 10.63 0.37 -35.35
N GLU A 86 11.45 1.02 -36.18
CA GLU A 86 11.06 2.11 -37.08
C GLU A 86 10.10 1.62 -38.17
N ALA A 87 10.41 0.51 -38.84
CA ALA A 87 9.58 -0.05 -39.90
C ALA A 87 8.22 -0.52 -39.36
N SER A 88 8.23 -1.08 -38.14
CA SER A 88 7.04 -1.52 -37.43
C SER A 88 6.24 -0.40 -36.75
N HIS A 89 6.76 0.83 -36.68
CA HIS A 89 6.16 1.90 -35.90
C HIS A 89 5.84 1.48 -34.45
N VAL A 90 6.76 0.72 -33.82
CA VAL A 90 6.60 0.18 -32.47
C VAL A 90 7.78 0.59 -31.60
N ARG A 91 7.50 0.98 -30.35
CA ARG A 91 8.52 1.15 -29.31
C ARG A 91 8.28 0.18 -28.17
N VAL A 92 9.29 -0.61 -27.82
CA VAL A 92 9.25 -1.54 -26.69
C VAL A 92 9.92 -0.89 -25.49
N LEU A 93 9.18 -0.70 -24.40
CA LEU A 93 9.66 -0.21 -23.12
C LEU A 93 10.50 -1.29 -22.42
N LEU A 94 11.81 -1.03 -22.35
CA LEU A 94 12.77 -1.90 -21.67
C LEU A 94 12.84 -1.62 -20.18
N ARG A 95 12.93 -0.34 -19.78
CA ARG A 95 13.13 0.04 -18.37
C ARG A 95 12.63 1.44 -18.06
N THR A 96 12.02 1.58 -16.89
CA THR A 96 11.68 2.86 -16.25
C THR A 96 12.62 3.18 -15.08
N PHE A 97 12.85 4.45 -14.78
CA PHE A 97 13.76 4.88 -13.72
C PHE A 97 13.01 5.51 -12.54
N LEU A 98 13.01 4.84 -11.39
CA LEU A 98 12.25 5.25 -10.21
C LEU A 98 13.16 5.75 -9.09
N CYS A 99 12.81 6.87 -8.45
CA CYS A 99 13.58 7.42 -7.33
C CYS A 99 13.39 6.66 -6.01
N LYS A 100 12.32 5.87 -5.92
CA LYS A 100 11.87 5.08 -4.75
C LYS A 100 11.61 5.93 -3.50
N ASP A 101 11.40 7.23 -3.66
CA ASP A 101 11.06 8.12 -2.55
C ASP A 101 9.58 7.97 -2.14
N LYS A 102 9.31 8.06 -0.84
CA LYS A 102 7.98 7.87 -0.25
C LYS A 102 7.02 9.00 -0.58
N PHE A 103 7.55 10.19 -0.90
CA PHE A 103 6.77 11.36 -1.31
C PHE A 103 6.60 11.43 -2.84
N CYS A 104 7.22 10.53 -3.60
CA CYS A 104 7.12 10.52 -5.05
C CYS A 104 5.80 9.92 -5.52
N SER A 105 5.00 10.71 -6.24
CA SER A 105 3.70 10.27 -6.78
C SER A 105 3.86 9.08 -7.72
N ASN A 106 4.88 9.10 -8.58
CA ASN A 106 5.18 8.01 -9.51
C ASN A 106 5.60 6.72 -8.80
N CYS A 107 6.53 6.81 -7.84
CA CYS A 107 7.00 5.62 -7.13
C CYS A 107 5.91 4.99 -6.26
N ASN A 108 5.03 5.79 -5.67
CA ASN A 108 3.92 5.26 -4.89
C ASN A 108 2.92 4.47 -5.75
N GLN A 109 2.61 4.93 -6.96
CA GLN A 109 1.76 4.18 -7.90
C GLN A 109 2.40 2.84 -8.31
N VAL A 110 3.69 2.86 -8.67
CA VAL A 110 4.40 1.63 -9.04
C VAL A 110 4.49 0.67 -7.84
N LYS A 111 4.82 1.19 -6.66
CA LYS A 111 4.89 0.38 -5.43
C LYS A 111 3.55 -0.30 -5.13
N LYS A 112 2.44 0.43 -5.24
CA LYS A 112 1.09 -0.12 -5.08
C LYS A 112 0.83 -1.27 -6.05
N MET A 113 1.12 -1.08 -7.34
CA MET A 113 0.98 -2.12 -8.36
C MET A 113 1.84 -3.36 -8.07
N LEU A 114 3.11 -3.16 -7.70
CA LEU A 114 4.02 -4.27 -7.36
C LEU A 114 3.53 -5.07 -6.15
N LEU A 115 3.03 -4.38 -5.11
CA LEU A 115 2.48 -5.04 -3.92
C LEU A 115 1.20 -5.80 -4.25
N GLN A 116 0.29 -5.20 -5.02
CA GLN A 116 -0.92 -5.87 -5.49
C GLN A 116 -0.56 -7.13 -6.27
N ASN A 117 0.32 -7.06 -7.27
CA ASN A 117 0.74 -8.22 -8.05
C ASN A 117 1.38 -9.32 -7.19
N ARG A 118 2.13 -8.95 -6.16
CA ARG A 118 2.77 -9.90 -5.25
C ARG A 118 1.77 -10.60 -4.34
N PHE A 119 0.82 -9.86 -3.75
CA PHE A 119 -0.02 -10.38 -2.68
C PHE A 119 -1.39 -10.88 -3.15
N LEU A 120 -1.96 -10.31 -4.21
CA LEU A 120 -3.30 -10.64 -4.71
C LEU A 120 -3.49 -12.16 -4.93
N PRO A 121 -2.57 -12.88 -5.61
CA PRO A 121 -2.75 -14.32 -5.83
C PRO A 121 -2.75 -15.16 -4.55
N TYR A 122 -2.09 -14.67 -3.49
CA TYR A 122 -2.08 -15.32 -2.19
C TYR A 122 -3.32 -14.97 -1.37
N MET A 123 -3.79 -13.72 -1.45
CA MET A 123 -4.99 -13.26 -0.75
C MET A 123 -6.25 -13.93 -1.30
N GLU A 124 -6.30 -14.19 -2.61
CA GLU A 124 -7.46 -14.82 -3.27
C GLU A 124 -7.77 -16.22 -2.73
N GLN A 125 -6.74 -16.96 -2.28
CA GLN A 125 -6.89 -18.27 -1.64
C GLN A 125 -7.72 -18.21 -0.35
N TYR A 126 -7.84 -17.02 0.23
CA TYR A 126 -8.54 -16.79 1.48
C TYR A 126 -9.79 -15.91 1.30
N LYS A 127 -10.27 -15.65 0.07
CA LYS A 127 -11.35 -14.68 -0.21
C LYS A 127 -12.56 -14.82 0.72
N ASP A 128 -13.00 -16.05 1.03
CA ASP A 128 -14.18 -16.35 1.86
C ASP A 128 -13.92 -16.13 3.36
N SER A 129 -12.66 -16.08 3.76
CA SER A 129 -12.16 -15.87 5.12
C SER A 129 -11.40 -14.54 5.32
N LEU A 130 -11.28 -13.73 4.28
CA LEU A 130 -10.52 -12.48 4.27
C LEU A 130 -11.40 -11.30 4.68
N TYR A 131 -10.86 -10.47 5.57
CA TYR A 131 -11.50 -9.27 6.08
C TYR A 131 -10.56 -8.07 6.00
N HIS A 132 -11.15 -6.89 5.78
CA HIS A 132 -10.47 -5.60 5.92
C HIS A 132 -10.71 -5.07 7.33
N MET A 133 -9.65 -5.03 8.13
CA MET A 133 -9.65 -4.44 9.46
C MET A 133 -8.95 -3.07 9.44
N VAL A 134 -9.55 -2.06 10.06
CA VAL A 134 -8.96 -0.73 10.25
C VAL A 134 -8.77 -0.47 11.74
N LEU A 135 -7.54 -0.19 12.15
CA LEU A 135 -7.19 0.17 13.54
C LEU A 135 -6.71 1.61 13.58
N THR A 136 -7.41 2.46 14.34
CA THR A 136 -7.07 3.88 14.51
C THR A 136 -6.63 4.19 15.93
N VAL A 137 -5.95 5.33 16.09
CA VAL A 137 -5.68 5.97 17.39
C VAL A 137 -6.20 7.40 17.33
N PRO A 138 -6.36 8.09 18.47
CA PRO A 138 -6.68 9.50 18.46
C PRO A 138 -5.65 10.30 17.66
N ASP A 139 -6.11 11.40 17.09
CA ASP A 139 -5.26 12.37 16.42
C ASP A 139 -4.09 12.82 17.31
N CYS A 140 -2.92 12.99 16.71
CA CYS A 140 -1.72 13.47 17.39
C CYS A 140 -1.11 14.67 16.68
N ASN A 141 -0.35 15.46 17.43
CA ASN A 141 0.45 16.54 16.85
C ASN A 141 1.69 15.98 16.12
N GLY A 142 2.38 16.86 15.39
CA GLY A 142 3.56 16.47 14.61
C GLY A 142 4.77 16.00 15.43
N GLU A 143 4.91 16.47 16.67
CA GLU A 143 6.03 16.11 17.56
C GLU A 143 5.89 14.67 18.07
N GLU A 144 4.66 14.26 18.36
CA GLU A 144 4.31 12.93 18.87
C GLU A 144 4.22 11.87 17.76
N LEU A 145 3.93 12.28 16.52
CA LEU A 145 3.58 11.38 15.41
C LEU A 145 4.54 10.19 15.26
N ARG A 146 5.86 10.43 15.34
CA ARG A 146 6.85 9.37 15.21
C ARG A 146 6.73 8.34 16.35
N GLY A 147 6.63 8.83 17.58
CA GLY A 147 6.45 7.99 18.76
C GLY A 147 5.16 7.19 18.67
N THR A 148 4.06 7.83 18.28
CA THR A 148 2.76 7.20 18.06
C THR A 148 2.84 6.07 17.04
N ILE A 149 3.46 6.28 15.87
CA ILE A 149 3.61 5.25 14.83
C ILE A 149 4.42 4.05 15.33
N GLN A 150 5.53 4.31 16.02
CA GLN A 150 6.40 3.26 16.56
C GLN A 150 5.69 2.45 17.64
N HIS A 151 4.96 3.14 18.52
CA HIS A 151 4.16 2.54 19.57
C HIS A 151 3.03 1.69 18.99
N MET A 152 2.27 2.22 18.03
CA MET A 152 1.25 1.46 17.29
C MET A 152 1.84 0.20 16.65
N ALA A 153 3.02 0.28 16.04
CA ALA A 153 3.67 -0.90 15.44
C ALA A 153 4.00 -1.98 16.49
N TYR A 154 4.44 -1.58 17.68
CA TYR A 154 4.68 -2.47 18.81
C TYR A 154 3.37 -3.09 19.36
N CYS A 155 2.35 -2.26 19.58
CA CYS A 155 1.03 -2.70 20.02
C CYS A 155 0.42 -3.67 19.01
N PHE A 156 0.56 -3.42 17.70
CA PHE A 156 0.03 -4.31 16.66
C PHE A 156 0.72 -5.68 16.69
N LYS A 157 2.05 -5.70 16.84
CA LYS A 157 2.78 -6.97 17.00
C LYS A 157 2.25 -7.73 18.22
N THR A 158 2.00 -7.03 19.33
CA THR A 158 1.44 -7.64 20.54
C THR A 158 0.02 -8.16 20.33
N LEU A 159 -0.85 -7.40 19.67
CA LEU A 159 -2.20 -7.83 19.27
C LEU A 159 -2.15 -9.13 18.46
N VAL A 160 -1.27 -9.22 17.44
CA VAL A 160 -1.10 -10.44 16.65
C VAL A 160 -0.66 -11.63 17.51
N THR A 161 0.17 -11.43 18.54
CA THR A 161 0.54 -12.53 19.46
C THR A 161 -0.60 -13.03 20.33
N TYR A 162 -1.63 -12.22 20.56
CA TYR A 162 -2.85 -12.66 21.24
C TYR A 162 -3.81 -13.35 20.27
N LEU A 163 -4.00 -12.78 19.08
CA LEU A 163 -4.85 -13.35 18.03
C LEU A 163 -4.37 -14.75 17.58
N ASN A 164 -3.05 -14.95 17.48
CA ASN A 164 -2.49 -16.24 17.08
C ASN A 164 -2.35 -17.25 18.23
N GLY A 165 -2.80 -16.91 19.44
CA GLY A 165 -2.77 -17.79 20.62
C GLY A 165 -1.43 -17.94 21.34
N ASN A 166 -0.36 -17.28 20.87
CA ASN A 166 0.96 -17.33 21.55
C ASN A 166 0.92 -16.69 22.94
N LYS A 167 0.10 -15.65 23.11
CA LYS A 167 -0.28 -15.07 24.40
C LYS A 167 -1.76 -15.31 24.64
N LYS A 168 -2.11 -15.55 25.90
CA LYS A 168 -3.49 -15.81 26.32
C LYS A 168 -3.90 -14.81 27.39
N VAL A 169 -5.19 -14.46 27.42
CA VAL A 169 -5.81 -13.73 28.52
C VAL A 169 -6.76 -14.70 29.20
N LYS A 170 -6.60 -14.91 30.51
CA LYS A 170 -7.52 -15.78 31.26
C LYS A 170 -8.94 -15.25 31.14
N GLY A 171 -9.89 -16.11 30.76
CA GLY A 171 -11.30 -15.73 30.62
C GLY A 171 -11.69 -15.11 29.28
N VAL A 172 -10.75 -14.92 28.35
CA VAL A 172 -11.04 -14.45 26.98
C VAL A 172 -10.34 -15.36 25.99
N ASP A 173 -11.11 -16.14 25.23
CA ASP A 173 -10.58 -16.99 24.18
C ASP A 173 -10.62 -16.25 22.84
N LEU A 174 -9.47 -15.82 22.33
CA LEU A 174 -9.36 -15.22 20.99
C LEU A 174 -9.11 -16.27 19.89
N SER A 175 -8.77 -17.51 20.26
CA SER A 175 -8.51 -18.57 19.29
C SER A 175 -9.76 -19.02 18.57
N GLN A 176 -10.93 -18.82 19.18
CA GLN A 176 -12.25 -19.06 18.56
C GLN A 176 -12.44 -18.34 17.22
N TYR A 177 -11.76 -17.20 17.01
CA TYR A 177 -11.85 -16.43 15.77
C TYR A 177 -11.00 -17.01 14.63
N GLY A 178 -10.16 -18.01 14.90
CA GLY A 178 -9.42 -18.76 13.88
C GLY A 178 -8.45 -17.89 13.08
N PHE A 179 -7.71 -16.99 13.73
CA PHE A 179 -6.72 -16.14 13.06
C PHE A 179 -5.63 -16.98 12.37
N GLN A 180 -5.42 -16.77 11.08
CA GLN A 180 -4.40 -17.48 10.29
C GLN A 180 -3.23 -16.59 9.88
N GLY A 181 -3.46 -15.28 9.74
CA GLY A 181 -2.43 -14.33 9.33
C GLY A 181 -3.00 -13.00 8.87
N CYS A 182 -2.11 -12.03 8.65
CA CYS A 182 -2.51 -10.72 8.15
C CYS A 182 -1.39 -9.96 7.43
N ILE A 183 -1.79 -8.96 6.65
CA ILE A 183 -0.94 -7.93 6.07
C ILE A 183 -1.40 -6.61 6.67
N ARG A 184 -0.55 -5.92 7.44
CA ARG A 184 -0.83 -4.56 7.91
C ARG A 184 -0.15 -3.54 7.00
N SER A 185 -0.77 -2.39 6.83
CA SER A 185 -0.24 -1.23 6.12
C SER A 185 -0.51 0.05 6.90
N LEU A 186 0.53 0.84 7.16
CA LEU A 186 0.43 2.17 7.76
C LEU A 186 -0.02 3.20 6.71
N GLU A 187 -1.02 3.99 7.08
CA GLU A 187 -1.38 5.26 6.44
C GLU A 187 -1.40 6.36 7.50
N VAL A 188 -0.96 7.56 7.13
CA VAL A 188 -1.04 8.78 7.94
C VAL A 188 -1.74 9.82 7.10
N THR A 189 -2.98 10.13 7.50
CA THR A 189 -3.71 11.29 7.01
C THR A 189 -3.43 12.49 7.91
N TYR A 190 -3.77 13.69 7.44
CA TYR A 190 -3.58 14.92 8.19
C TYR A 190 -4.61 15.95 7.77
N ARG A 191 -4.90 16.88 8.68
CA ARG A 191 -5.65 18.11 8.45
C ARG A 191 -4.94 19.19 9.25
N GLU A 192 -4.54 20.26 8.58
CA GLU A 192 -3.67 21.29 9.18
C GLU A 192 -2.41 20.68 9.82
N ASP A 193 -2.17 20.89 11.12
CA ASP A 193 -1.02 20.34 11.87
C ASP A 193 -1.38 19.13 12.75
N VAL A 194 -2.55 18.53 12.49
CA VAL A 194 -3.07 17.36 13.19
C VAL A 194 -2.95 16.14 12.27
N TYR A 195 -2.42 15.04 12.81
CA TYR A 195 -2.11 13.82 12.07
C TYR A 195 -2.88 12.64 12.63
N HIS A 196 -3.35 11.79 11.72
CA HIS A 196 -4.14 10.60 12.05
C HIS A 196 -3.47 9.33 11.49
N PRO A 197 -2.54 8.71 12.25
CA PRO A 197 -1.96 7.43 11.86
C PRO A 197 -2.97 6.30 12.08
N HIS A 198 -3.13 5.44 11.09
CA HIS A 198 -3.99 4.27 11.17
C HIS A 198 -3.41 3.08 10.38
N PHE A 199 -3.89 1.88 10.72
CA PHE A 199 -3.56 0.66 10.00
C PHE A 199 -4.74 0.17 9.19
N HIS A 200 -4.51 -0.05 7.90
CA HIS A 200 -5.31 -0.96 7.09
C HIS A 200 -4.71 -2.37 7.19
N VAL A 201 -5.56 -3.36 7.42
CA VAL A 201 -5.14 -4.73 7.67
C VAL A 201 -5.99 -5.68 6.83
N ALA A 202 -5.37 -6.46 5.96
CA ALA A 202 -6.02 -7.63 5.40
C ALA A 202 -5.76 -8.80 6.36
N VAL A 203 -6.81 -9.37 6.94
CA VAL A 203 -6.70 -10.40 7.97
C VAL A 203 -7.57 -11.61 7.62
N VAL A 204 -7.04 -12.80 7.87
CA VAL A 204 -7.72 -14.07 7.65
C VAL A 204 -8.21 -14.62 8.98
N PHE A 205 -9.52 -14.81 9.09
CA PHE A 205 -10.20 -15.44 10.22
C PHE A 205 -10.94 -16.71 9.78
N GLY A 206 -11.35 -17.56 10.72
CA GLY A 206 -12.18 -18.72 10.39
C GLY A 206 -13.54 -18.33 9.79
N ASN A 207 -14.19 -19.23 9.06
CA ASN A 207 -15.43 -18.96 8.31
C ASN A 207 -16.62 -18.44 9.14
N ASN A 208 -16.57 -18.54 10.47
CA ASN A 208 -17.57 -18.02 11.41
C ASN A 208 -16.98 -17.00 12.41
N GLY A 209 -15.79 -16.45 12.12
CA GLY A 209 -15.02 -15.69 13.10
C GLY A 209 -15.54 -14.27 13.38
N ILE A 210 -16.44 -13.74 12.56
CA ILE A 210 -17.01 -12.41 12.78
C ILE A 210 -18.53 -12.53 12.84
N GLY A 211 -19.09 -12.30 14.02
CA GLY A 211 -20.54 -12.34 14.25
C GLY A 211 -21.29 -11.15 13.67
N GLU A 212 -22.61 -11.14 13.87
CA GLU A 212 -23.48 -10.07 13.41
C GLU A 212 -23.19 -8.73 14.09
N LYS A 213 -23.44 -7.64 13.34
CA LYS A 213 -23.23 -6.27 13.80
C LYS A 213 -24.49 -5.74 14.44
N HIS A 214 -24.45 -5.56 15.76
CA HIS A 214 -25.63 -5.19 16.55
C HIS A 214 -25.33 -4.17 17.66
N ILE A 215 -24.06 -3.88 17.93
CA ILE A 215 -23.63 -2.96 18.99
C ILE A 215 -23.55 -1.54 18.44
N ALA A 216 -24.27 -0.62 19.08
CA ALA A 216 -24.13 0.80 18.84
C ALA A 216 -22.98 1.39 19.66
N ASN A 217 -22.09 2.13 19.02
CA ASN A 217 -21.07 2.94 19.70
C ASN A 217 -21.05 4.36 19.10
N GLN A 218 -20.16 5.25 19.54
CA GLN A 218 -20.20 6.63 19.06
C GLN A 218 -19.94 6.77 17.54
N PHE A 219 -19.27 5.80 16.92
CA PHE A 219 -18.99 5.78 15.49
C PHE A 219 -20.22 5.33 14.69
N SER A 220 -21.24 4.79 15.36
CA SER A 220 -22.51 4.43 14.75
C SER A 220 -23.30 5.62 14.22
N GLY A 221 -23.12 6.82 14.79
CA GLY A 221 -23.81 8.03 14.32
C GLY A 221 -23.16 8.71 13.10
N ILE A 222 -21.91 8.37 12.78
CA ILE A 222 -21.18 8.97 11.65
C ILE A 222 -21.61 8.34 10.32
N GLU A 223 -22.02 7.06 10.34
CA GLU A 223 -22.41 6.30 9.13
C GLU A 223 -23.62 5.36 9.34
N SER A 224 -24.41 5.52 10.41
CA SER A 224 -25.50 4.59 10.79
C SER A 224 -25.05 3.12 10.94
N ARG A 225 -23.80 2.89 11.32
CA ARG A 225 -23.14 1.57 11.34
C ARG A 225 -23.16 0.92 12.73
N LEU A 226 -23.48 -0.38 12.80
CA LEU A 226 -23.32 -1.18 14.02
C LEU A 226 -21.99 -1.96 14.01
N PHE A 227 -21.60 -2.43 15.19
CA PHE A 227 -20.37 -3.18 15.44
C PHE A 227 -20.70 -4.59 15.94
N SER A 228 -19.83 -5.54 15.64
CA SER A 228 -19.86 -6.89 16.19
C SER A 228 -19.19 -6.97 17.56
N ASP A 229 -19.44 -8.05 18.30
CA ASP A 229 -18.71 -8.36 19.53
C ASP A 229 -17.19 -8.40 19.28
N PHE A 230 -16.80 -9.00 18.15
CA PHE A 230 -15.41 -9.09 17.72
C PHE A 230 -14.77 -7.71 17.56
N GLU A 231 -15.40 -6.80 16.80
CA GLU A 231 -14.91 -5.44 16.61
C GLU A 231 -14.73 -4.73 17.95
N THR A 232 -15.70 -4.86 18.87
CA THR A 232 -15.68 -4.23 20.20
C THR A 232 -14.55 -4.78 21.08
N ILE A 233 -14.36 -6.11 21.08
CA ILE A 233 -13.26 -6.77 21.81
C ILE A 233 -11.90 -6.31 21.28
N ILE A 234 -11.71 -6.30 19.96
CA ILE A 234 -10.44 -5.87 19.35
C ILE A 234 -10.19 -4.37 19.56
N GLN A 235 -11.22 -3.52 19.43
CA GLN A 235 -11.15 -2.09 19.71
C GLN A 235 -10.64 -1.84 21.14
N ARG A 236 -11.17 -2.59 22.11
CA ARG A 236 -10.78 -2.43 23.51
C ARG A 236 -9.41 -3.01 23.83
N ILE A 237 -9.06 -4.17 23.28
CA ILE A 237 -7.69 -4.71 23.35
C ILE A 237 -6.70 -3.69 22.78
N TRP A 238 -7.03 -3.09 21.64
CA TRP A 238 -6.21 -2.08 20.98
C TRP A 238 -6.03 -0.86 21.88
N TRP A 239 -7.11 -0.33 22.46
CA TRP A 239 -7.03 0.76 23.43
C TRP A 239 -6.18 0.42 24.65
N LEU A 240 -6.36 -0.76 25.26
CA LEU A 240 -5.58 -1.20 26.42
C LEU A 240 -4.09 -1.25 26.08
N LEU A 241 -3.74 -1.83 24.93
CA LEU A 241 -2.37 -1.92 24.45
C LEU A 241 -1.74 -0.54 24.22
N VAL A 242 -2.44 0.36 23.53
CA VAL A 242 -1.92 1.70 23.21
C VAL A 242 -1.80 2.55 24.47
N ASN A 243 -2.72 2.43 25.43
CA ASN A 243 -2.67 3.18 26.68
C ASN A 243 -1.88 2.46 27.79
N GLN A 244 -1.13 1.40 27.44
CA GLN A 244 -0.27 0.64 28.35
C GLN A 244 -1.00 0.10 29.59
N LYS A 245 -2.29 -0.23 29.44
CA LYS A 245 -3.11 -0.84 30.47
C LYS A 245 -3.00 -2.37 30.41
N ARG A 246 -3.23 -3.03 31.55
CA ARG A 246 -3.18 -4.51 31.64
C ARG A 246 -4.34 -5.12 30.84
N LEU A 247 -4.04 -6.21 30.12
CA LEU A 247 -5.06 -7.05 29.49
C LEU A 247 -5.52 -8.12 30.46
N THR A 248 -6.72 -7.91 31.02
CA THR A 248 -7.45 -8.88 31.85
C THR A 248 -8.84 -9.10 31.25
N SER A 249 -9.52 -10.19 31.60
CA SER A 249 -10.92 -10.40 31.22
C SER A 249 -11.78 -9.20 31.56
N ASP A 250 -11.62 -8.67 32.77
CA ASP A 250 -12.46 -7.59 33.30
C ASP A 250 -12.22 -6.29 32.53
N ASN A 251 -10.97 -6.00 32.16
CA ASN A 251 -10.65 -4.83 31.36
C ASN A 251 -11.11 -4.96 29.90
N ILE A 252 -11.22 -6.17 29.36
CA ILE A 252 -11.66 -6.40 27.97
C ILE A 252 -13.20 -6.45 27.89
N LEU A 253 -13.85 -7.10 28.86
CA LEU A 253 -15.29 -7.36 28.84
C LEU A 253 -16.10 -6.37 29.71
N GLY A 254 -15.44 -5.45 30.43
CA GLY A 254 -16.10 -4.51 31.34
C GLY A 254 -16.96 -3.43 30.65
N GLU A 255 -17.41 -2.44 31.42
CA GLU A 255 -18.35 -1.41 30.92
C GLU A 255 -17.68 -0.04 30.67
N ASP A 256 -16.37 0.09 30.93
CA ASP A 256 -15.64 1.35 30.72
C ASP A 256 -15.61 1.69 29.23
N ASN A 257 -16.39 2.71 28.85
CA ASN A 257 -16.52 3.21 27.48
C ASN A 257 -15.64 4.45 27.21
N SER A 258 -14.62 4.72 28.02
CA SER A 258 -13.69 5.84 27.84
C SER A 258 -12.75 5.72 26.62
N PHE A 259 -12.74 4.58 25.92
CA PHE A 259 -11.91 4.32 24.73
C PHE A 259 -12.45 4.94 23.44
N GLN A 260 -13.43 5.82 23.56
CA GLN A 260 -14.23 6.45 22.52
C GLN A 260 -13.41 6.96 21.31
N ARG A 261 -12.16 7.41 21.44
CA ARG A 261 -11.40 7.90 20.26
C ARG A 261 -10.63 6.84 19.46
N TYR A 262 -10.79 5.57 19.76
CA TYR A 262 -10.16 4.45 19.04
C TYR A 262 -11.23 3.72 18.25
N SER A 263 -10.95 3.32 17.01
CA SER A 263 -11.88 2.53 16.20
C SER A 263 -11.24 1.23 15.73
N CYS A 264 -12.03 0.16 15.77
CA CYS A 264 -11.76 -1.09 15.08
C CYS A 264 -12.95 -1.39 14.18
N ILE A 265 -12.73 -1.29 12.88
CA ILE A 265 -13.73 -1.63 11.86
C ILE A 265 -13.25 -2.92 11.22
N VAL A 266 -14.14 -3.92 11.10
CA VAL A 266 -13.83 -5.16 10.39
C VAL A 266 -14.97 -5.51 9.46
N ASP A 267 -14.66 -5.52 8.17
CA ASP A 267 -15.60 -5.82 7.09
C ASP A 267 -15.08 -6.92 6.20
N LYS A 268 -15.99 -7.59 5.50
CA LYS A 268 -15.61 -8.55 4.47
C LYS A 268 -14.75 -7.83 3.42
N PHE A 269 -13.57 -8.38 3.12
CA PHE A 269 -12.63 -7.72 2.23
C PHE A 269 -13.21 -7.60 0.81
N GLN A 270 -13.24 -6.38 0.26
CA GLN A 270 -13.73 -6.10 -1.09
C GLN A 270 -12.57 -5.77 -2.05
N PRO A 271 -12.76 -5.92 -3.38
CA PRO A 271 -11.74 -5.54 -4.37
C PRO A 271 -11.24 -4.09 -4.24
N GLU A 272 -12.07 -3.17 -3.79
CA GLU A 272 -11.72 -1.76 -3.59
C GLU A 272 -10.72 -1.58 -2.44
N ASP A 273 -10.72 -2.48 -1.46
CA ASP A 273 -9.87 -2.39 -0.28
C ASP A 273 -8.40 -2.64 -0.61
N TYR A 274 -8.08 -3.30 -1.73
CA TYR A 274 -6.72 -3.36 -2.26
C TYR A 274 -6.12 -1.96 -2.46
N LYS A 275 -6.96 -0.97 -2.78
CA LYS A 275 -6.49 0.41 -2.99
C LYS A 275 -6.10 1.08 -1.68
N LYS A 276 -6.78 0.75 -0.58
CA LYS A 276 -6.52 1.24 0.78
C LYS A 276 -5.33 0.50 1.39
N LEU A 277 -5.36 -0.83 1.36
CA LEU A 277 -4.32 -1.70 1.92
C LEU A 277 -2.93 -1.42 1.32
N PHE A 278 -2.81 -1.36 -0.01
CA PHE A 278 -1.54 -1.07 -0.69
C PHE A 278 -1.42 0.39 -1.11
N GLY A 279 -2.19 1.26 -0.45
CA GLY A 279 -2.20 2.70 -0.69
C GLY A 279 -0.92 3.39 -0.26
N TYR A 280 -1.05 4.69 -0.05
CA TYR A 280 0.07 5.55 0.32
C TYR A 280 0.29 5.50 1.82
N MET A 281 1.54 5.68 2.25
CA MET A 281 1.80 5.92 3.67
C MET A 281 1.38 7.33 4.09
N THR A 282 1.35 8.27 3.15
CA THR A 282 0.76 9.60 3.29
C THR A 282 0.46 10.17 1.90
N LYS A 283 -0.53 11.06 1.80
CA LYS A 283 -0.98 11.67 0.54
C LYS A 283 -0.46 13.10 0.43
N MET A 284 -0.29 13.58 -0.80
CA MET A 284 0.06 14.99 -1.08
C MET A 284 -1.09 15.96 -0.75
N TYR A 285 -2.31 15.43 -0.72
CA TYR A 285 -3.50 16.17 -0.36
C TYR A 285 -4.03 15.60 0.95
N SER A 286 -4.45 16.48 1.85
CA SER A 286 -5.11 16.15 3.11
C SER A 286 -6.55 15.69 2.89
N GLU A 287 -7.21 15.33 3.99
CA GLU A 287 -8.61 14.86 3.97
C GLU A 287 -9.60 15.92 3.47
N ASP A 288 -9.31 17.20 3.72
CA ASP A 288 -10.06 18.36 3.20
C ASP A 288 -9.66 18.74 1.77
N ASN A 289 -8.88 17.89 1.09
CA ASN A 289 -8.32 18.11 -0.24
C ASN A 289 -7.39 19.33 -0.35
N SER A 290 -6.96 19.89 0.78
CA SER A 290 -5.93 20.93 0.79
C SER A 290 -4.54 20.32 0.54
N ARG A 291 -3.62 21.17 0.06
CA ARG A 291 -2.30 20.72 -0.42
C ARG A 291 -1.29 20.67 0.74
N MET A 292 -0.42 19.66 0.75
CA MET A 292 0.65 19.51 1.74
C MET A 292 1.50 20.78 1.86
N ARG A 293 1.53 21.37 3.06
CA ARG A 293 2.43 22.49 3.37
C ARG A 293 3.84 21.98 3.64
N TYR A 294 4.80 22.90 3.62
CA TYR A 294 6.19 22.56 3.94
C TYR A 294 6.34 21.97 5.36
N ASP A 295 5.61 22.48 6.35
CA ASP A 295 5.67 21.95 7.72
C ASP A 295 5.11 20.54 7.80
N ASN A 296 4.02 20.23 7.08
CA ASN A 296 3.52 18.86 6.96
C ASN A 296 4.56 17.94 6.35
N PHE A 297 5.18 18.35 5.22
CA PHE A 297 6.25 17.59 4.59
C PHE A 297 7.39 17.32 5.57
N LYS A 298 7.87 18.34 6.28
CA LYS A 298 8.99 18.23 7.22
C LYS A 298 8.66 17.26 8.37
N THR A 299 7.46 17.39 8.93
CA THR A 299 6.97 16.50 10.00
C THR A 299 6.87 15.06 9.51
N LEU A 300 6.20 14.82 8.40
CA LEU A 300 6.04 13.48 7.80
C LEU A 300 7.39 12.91 7.36
N TYR A 301 8.31 13.73 6.83
CA TYR A 301 9.64 13.30 6.44
C TYR A 301 10.41 12.73 7.62
N SER A 302 10.37 13.43 8.76
CA SER A 302 11.02 12.98 10.00
C SER A 302 10.32 11.76 10.61
N ALA A 303 9.00 11.82 10.74
CA ALA A 303 8.20 10.79 11.41
C ALA A 303 8.19 9.46 10.66
N LEU A 304 8.20 9.51 9.33
CA LEU A 304 8.14 8.33 8.46
C LEU A 304 9.52 7.79 8.07
N SER A 305 10.60 8.44 8.53
CA SER A 305 11.97 7.99 8.27
C SER A 305 12.20 6.63 8.93
N HIS A 306 12.74 5.68 8.16
CA HIS A 306 12.96 4.28 8.58
C HIS A 306 11.70 3.52 9.05
N ILE A 307 10.50 4.10 8.90
CA ILE A 307 9.25 3.39 9.19
C ILE A 307 8.91 2.42 8.06
N ARG A 308 8.60 1.18 8.46
CA ARG A 308 8.07 0.13 7.60
C ARG A 308 6.56 0.31 7.44
N GLN A 309 6.12 0.59 6.20
CA GLN A 309 4.71 0.74 5.89
C GLN A 309 3.96 -0.60 6.02
N ILE A 310 4.47 -1.65 5.36
CA ILE A 310 3.79 -2.93 5.25
C ILE A 310 4.54 -4.00 6.03
N GLN A 311 3.79 -4.80 6.79
CA GLN A 311 4.29 -5.95 7.53
C GLN A 311 3.30 -7.10 7.45
N SER A 312 3.79 -8.29 7.11
CA SER A 312 2.98 -9.50 7.06
C SER A 312 3.26 -10.46 8.21
N TYR A 313 2.27 -11.30 8.51
CA TYR A 313 2.22 -12.27 9.60
C TYR A 313 1.45 -13.52 9.17
N GLY A 314 1.74 -14.66 9.81
CA GLY A 314 1.01 -15.92 9.60
C GLY A 314 1.08 -16.41 8.14
N VAL A 315 -0.06 -16.78 7.56
CA VAL A 315 -0.16 -17.28 6.17
C VAL A 315 0.39 -16.32 5.10
N PHE A 316 0.54 -15.02 5.41
CA PHE A 316 1.15 -14.03 4.51
C PHE A 316 2.63 -13.74 4.80
N TYR A 317 3.23 -14.43 5.77
CA TYR A 317 4.64 -14.25 6.08
C TYR A 317 5.53 -14.74 4.92
N ASN A 318 6.55 -13.94 4.57
CA ASN A 318 7.53 -14.28 3.54
C ASN A 318 6.96 -14.66 2.16
N VAL A 319 5.78 -14.13 1.80
CA VAL A 319 5.19 -14.30 0.47
C VAL A 319 6.18 -13.87 -0.60
N LYS A 320 6.57 -14.77 -1.51
CA LYS A 320 7.51 -14.44 -2.58
C LYS A 320 6.78 -13.81 -3.76
N GLU A 321 7.52 -13.13 -4.63
CA GLU A 321 6.98 -12.74 -5.92
C GLU A 321 6.82 -14.00 -6.77
N LEU A 322 5.65 -14.21 -7.36
CA LEU A 322 5.42 -15.36 -8.23
C LEU A 322 6.30 -15.24 -9.46
N ASN A 323 7.10 -16.29 -9.70
CA ASN A 323 7.98 -16.35 -10.87
C ASN A 323 7.12 -16.57 -12.12
N THR A 324 6.73 -15.47 -12.73
CA THR A 324 5.90 -15.41 -13.95
C THR A 324 6.81 -15.07 -15.13
N GLU A 325 7.94 -15.78 -15.21
CA GLU A 325 9.01 -15.61 -16.22
C GLU A 325 8.71 -16.37 -17.53
N ALA A 326 7.65 -17.20 -17.57
CA ALA A 326 7.26 -17.90 -18.79
C ALA A 326 6.40 -16.99 -19.68
N TYR A 327 6.97 -16.59 -20.83
CA TYR A 327 6.18 -16.15 -21.98
C TYR A 327 5.39 -17.34 -22.52
N THR A 328 4.14 -17.12 -22.89
CA THR A 328 3.30 -18.10 -23.60
C THR A 328 3.52 -17.99 -25.11
N GLU A 329 3.24 -19.06 -25.85
CA GLU A 329 3.33 -19.09 -27.32
C GLU A 329 2.47 -17.98 -27.97
N GLN A 330 1.30 -17.70 -27.41
CA GLN A 330 0.41 -16.64 -27.87
C GLN A 330 1.00 -15.23 -27.67
N GLU A 331 1.81 -15.02 -26.63
CA GLU A 331 2.50 -13.76 -26.37
C GLU A 331 3.70 -13.56 -27.32
N TYR A 332 4.40 -14.65 -27.67
CA TYR A 332 5.41 -14.63 -28.73
C TYR A 332 4.79 -14.27 -30.08
N GLN A 333 3.69 -14.92 -30.47
CA GLN A 333 2.96 -14.62 -31.70
C GLN A 333 2.44 -13.17 -31.74
N THR A 334 2.02 -12.63 -30.59
CA THR A 334 1.62 -11.23 -30.47
C THR A 334 2.80 -10.30 -30.74
N LEU A 335 3.98 -10.55 -30.15
CA LEU A 335 5.19 -9.77 -30.44
C LEU A 335 5.61 -9.88 -31.91
N GLU A 336 5.57 -11.07 -32.50
CA GLU A 336 5.85 -11.27 -33.93
C GLU A 336 4.86 -10.52 -34.83
N SER A 337 3.59 -10.44 -34.44
CA SER A 337 2.59 -9.67 -35.21
C SER A 337 2.87 -8.16 -35.24
N TYR A 338 3.52 -7.62 -34.20
CA TYR A 338 3.93 -6.22 -34.14
C TYR A 338 5.26 -5.95 -34.87
N LEU A 339 6.10 -6.98 -35.04
CA LEU A 339 7.47 -6.82 -35.52
C LEU A 339 7.63 -7.39 -36.92
N VAL A 340 7.96 -6.54 -37.90
CA VAL A 340 8.36 -7.03 -39.23
C VAL A 340 9.62 -7.87 -39.07
N CYS A 341 9.58 -9.13 -39.51
CA CYS A 341 10.74 -10.03 -39.43
C CYS A 341 11.99 -9.34 -39.99
N LYS A 342 13.07 -9.29 -39.19
CA LYS A 342 14.45 -8.85 -39.51
C LYS A 342 14.79 -7.37 -39.31
N GLU A 343 13.90 -6.54 -38.76
CA GLU A 343 14.29 -5.18 -38.34
C GLU A 343 15.31 -5.22 -37.16
N LYS A 344 16.31 -4.32 -37.19
CA LYS A 344 17.22 -4.10 -36.07
C LYS A 344 16.75 -2.90 -35.25
N PRO A 345 16.28 -3.08 -34.00
CA PRO A 345 15.79 -1.98 -33.20
C PRO A 345 16.92 -1.03 -32.78
N VAL A 346 16.56 0.24 -32.59
CA VAL A 346 17.46 1.26 -32.04
C VAL A 346 17.14 1.48 -30.57
N CYS A 347 18.12 1.27 -29.69
CA CYS A 347 18.00 1.55 -28.27
C CYS A 347 18.18 3.05 -27.99
N SER A 348 17.24 3.66 -27.28
CA SER A 348 17.32 5.07 -26.90
C SER A 348 16.76 5.33 -25.50
N TYR A 349 17.13 6.49 -24.94
CA TYR A 349 16.50 7.05 -23.76
C TYR A 349 15.52 8.13 -24.20
N GLU A 350 14.23 7.80 -24.15
CA GLU A 350 13.18 8.71 -24.60
C GLU A 350 12.65 9.56 -23.44
N PRO A 351 12.64 10.90 -23.55
CA PRO A 351 11.96 11.75 -22.58
C PRO A 351 10.45 11.47 -22.58
N LEU A 352 9.85 11.36 -21.39
CA LEU A 352 8.43 11.04 -21.28
C LEU A 352 7.52 12.09 -21.94
N SER A 353 7.94 13.36 -21.94
CA SER A 353 7.23 14.45 -22.62
C SER A 353 7.10 14.24 -24.13
N ARG A 354 8.12 13.62 -24.75
CA ARG A 354 8.10 13.27 -26.18
C ARG A 354 7.16 12.09 -26.41
N LEU A 355 7.27 11.03 -25.60
CA LEU A 355 6.43 9.83 -25.71
C LEU A 355 4.93 10.13 -25.57
N SER A 356 4.55 11.05 -24.68
CA SER A 356 3.14 11.41 -24.48
C SER A 356 2.49 12.12 -25.67
N GLY A 357 3.28 12.72 -26.57
CA GLY A 357 2.79 13.48 -27.72
C GLY A 357 3.13 12.86 -29.08
N ASP A 358 3.87 11.75 -29.13
CA ASP A 358 4.27 11.10 -30.38
C ASP A 358 3.20 10.09 -30.82
N GLU A 359 2.49 10.40 -31.90
CA GLU A 359 1.44 9.52 -32.46
C GLU A 359 1.98 8.51 -33.47
N ARG A 360 3.27 8.61 -33.80
CA ARG A 360 3.88 7.80 -34.87
C ARG A 360 4.22 6.37 -34.44
N TYR A 361 4.17 6.07 -33.14
CA TYR A 361 4.56 4.75 -32.62
C TYR A 361 3.59 4.23 -31.57
N ILE A 362 3.30 2.93 -31.63
CA ILE A 362 2.65 2.19 -30.55
C ILE A 362 3.72 1.88 -29.49
N VAL A 363 3.42 2.16 -28.22
CA VAL A 363 4.33 1.83 -27.11
C VAL A 363 3.88 0.54 -26.46
N LEU A 364 4.74 -0.48 -26.46
CA LEU A 364 4.51 -1.76 -25.80
C LEU A 364 5.38 -1.87 -24.55
N LYS A 365 4.86 -2.46 -23.49
CA LYS A 365 5.63 -2.89 -22.32
C LYS A 365 5.69 -4.40 -22.30
N THR A 366 6.90 -4.93 -22.17
CA THR A 366 7.18 -6.35 -21.97
C THR A 366 7.68 -6.59 -20.55
N LYS A 367 7.52 -7.79 -19.98
CA LYS A 367 8.29 -8.17 -18.78
C LYS A 367 9.72 -8.45 -19.21
N HIS A 368 10.65 -7.60 -18.75
CA HIS A 368 12.11 -7.67 -18.93
C HIS A 368 12.62 -8.97 -19.59
N ARG A 369 13.21 -8.86 -20.78
CA ARG A 369 14.35 -9.73 -21.12
C ARG A 369 15.44 -9.45 -20.06
N LYS A 370 15.81 -10.46 -19.28
CA LYS A 370 17.02 -10.37 -18.44
C LYS A 370 18.24 -10.22 -19.32
#